data_AF-A0AAC9EX21-F1
#
_entry.id   AF-A0AAC9EX21-F1
#
_cell.length_a   1.000
_cell.length_b   1.000
_cell.length_c   1.000
_cell.angle_alpha   90.00
_cell.angle_beta   90.00
_cell.angle_gamma   90.00
#
_symmetry.space_group_name_H-M   'P 1'
#
loop_
_entity.id
_entity.type
_entity.pdbx_description
1 polymer ?
#
loop_
_entity_poly.entity_id
_entity_poly.type
_entity_poly.pdbx_seq_one_letter_code
_entity_poly.pdbx_strand_id
1 'polypeptide(L)'
;MPAPIEDIIAKAIKDADKSFFNEDYVKQAKSVTSALKKAGYEVAPVKPPPGLVEWAKDNIPFGRLRPAELITQMYSMMVENVRRFDK
;
A
#
# COMPACT_ATOMS: atom_id res chain seq x y z
N MET A 1 -2.38 -21.04 -1.09
CA MET A 1 -1.32 -20.01 -0.99
C MET A 1 -1.89 -18.74 -1.61
N PRO A 2 -1.69 -17.55 -1.01
CA PRO A 2 -2.06 -16.29 -1.68
C PRO A 2 -1.37 -16.28 -3.05
N ALA A 3 -2.06 -15.79 -4.07
CA ALA A 3 -1.45 -15.64 -5.39
C ALA A 3 -0.19 -14.76 -5.23
N PRO A 4 0.96 -15.13 -5.82
CA PRO A 4 2.12 -14.27 -5.93
C PRO A 4 1.68 -12.85 -6.32
N ILE A 5 2.29 -11.82 -5.73
CA ILE A 5 1.93 -10.42 -6.01
C ILE A 5 2.04 -10.11 -7.52
N GLU A 6 2.95 -10.80 -8.18
CA GLU A 6 3.16 -10.82 -9.63
C GLU A 6 1.91 -11.24 -10.41
N ASP A 7 1.15 -12.23 -9.93
CA ASP A 7 -0.08 -12.70 -10.58
C ASP A 7 -1.19 -11.65 -10.49
N ILE A 8 -1.29 -10.96 -9.36
CA ILE A 8 -2.24 -9.86 -9.14
C ILE A 8 -1.93 -8.71 -10.11
N ILE A 9 -0.64 -8.36 -10.24
CA ILE A 9 -0.17 -7.30 -11.14
C ILE A 9 -0.42 -7.69 -12.60
N ALA A 10 0.02 -8.88 -13.02
CA ALA A 10 -0.13 -9.35 -14.39
C ALA A 10 -1.60 -9.38 -14.83
N LYS A 11 -2.49 -9.88 -13.95
CA LYS A 11 -3.93 -9.86 -14.21
C LYS A 11 -4.49 -8.44 -14.33
N ALA A 12 -4.09 -7.53 -13.43
CA ALA A 12 -4.56 -6.15 -13.46
C ALA A 12 -4.14 -5.38 -14.72
N ILE A 13 -2.94 -5.65 -15.25
CA ILE A 13 -2.46 -5.11 -16.52
C ILE A 13 -3.28 -5.68 -17.68
N LYS A 14 -3.39 -7.02 -17.76
CA LYS A 14 -4.16 -7.70 -18.82
C LYS A 14 -5.62 -7.25 -18.87
N ASP A 15 -6.27 -7.08 -17.73
CA ASP A 15 -7.67 -6.64 -17.65
C ASP A 15 -7.84 -5.17 -18.11
N ALA A 16 -6.82 -4.33 -17.93
CA ALA A 16 -6.81 -2.94 -18.35
C ALA A 16 -6.43 -2.76 -19.83
N ASP A 17 -5.62 -3.67 -20.36
CA ASP A 17 -5.08 -3.67 -21.71
C ASP A 17 -6.09 -4.20 -22.73
N LYS A 18 -6.96 -3.29 -23.17
CA LYS A 18 -8.02 -3.56 -24.16
C LYS A 18 -7.78 -2.86 -25.50
N SER A 19 -6.65 -2.18 -25.64
CA SER A 19 -6.36 -1.31 -26.78
C SER A 19 -5.31 -1.97 -27.68
N PHE A 20 -5.72 -2.47 -28.85
CA PHE A 20 -4.79 -3.13 -29.78
C PHE A 20 -3.74 -2.20 -30.41
N PHE A 21 -3.92 -0.87 -30.35
CA PHE A 21 -3.06 0.11 -31.04
C PHE A 21 -2.77 1.39 -30.25
N ASN A 22 -3.23 1.50 -28.99
CA ASN A 22 -3.01 2.69 -28.16
C ASN A 22 -2.95 2.33 -26.67
N GLU A 23 -1.78 1.86 -26.25
CA GLU A 23 -1.52 1.47 -24.85
C GLU A 23 -1.63 2.70 -23.94
N ASP A 24 -2.47 2.58 -22.91
CA ASP A 24 -2.61 3.60 -21.86
C ASP A 24 -1.95 3.11 -20.58
N TYR A 25 -0.66 3.44 -20.44
CA TYR A 25 0.14 3.09 -19.27
C TYR A 25 -0.40 3.70 -17.98
N VAL A 26 -1.07 4.85 -18.04
CA VAL A 26 -1.68 5.50 -16.87
C VAL A 26 -2.88 4.68 -16.39
N LYS A 27 -3.72 4.20 -17.31
CA LYS A 27 -4.84 3.31 -17.00
C LYS A 27 -4.35 1.98 -16.44
N GLN A 28 -3.31 1.39 -17.01
CA GLN A 28 -2.70 0.15 -16.50
C GLN A 28 -2.15 0.35 -15.08
N ALA A 29 -1.37 1.42 -14.84
CA ALA A 29 -0.84 1.74 -13.51
C ALA A 29 -1.94 1.97 -12.45
N LYS A 30 -3.03 2.66 -12.84
CA LYS A 30 -4.21 2.83 -11.97
C LYS A 30 -4.91 1.50 -11.68
N SER A 31 -4.98 0.60 -12.65
CA SER A 31 -5.53 -0.75 -12.49
C SER A 31 -4.71 -1.56 -11.48
N VAL A 32 -3.39 -1.56 -11.62
CA VAL A 32 -2.46 -2.27 -10.73
C VAL A 32 -2.57 -1.77 -9.29
N THR A 33 -2.46 -0.46 -9.07
CA THR A 33 -2.54 0.12 -7.71
C THR A 33 -3.89 -0.15 -7.05
N SER A 34 -4.98 -0.17 -7.83
CA SER A 34 -6.31 -0.53 -7.34
C SER A 34 -6.44 -2.02 -7.00
N ALA A 35 -5.83 -2.90 -7.80
CA ALA A 35 -5.85 -4.35 -7.55
C ALA A 35 -5.04 -4.72 -6.30
N LEU A 36 -3.85 -4.13 -6.14
CA LEU A 36 -3.03 -4.30 -4.93
C LEU A 36 -3.80 -3.87 -3.68
N LYS A 37 -4.44 -2.70 -3.72
CA LYS A 37 -5.27 -2.22 -2.60
C LYS A 37 -6.43 -3.17 -2.28
N LYS A 38 -7.13 -3.69 -3.29
CA LYS A 38 -8.21 -4.67 -3.10
C LYS A 38 -7.73 -5.99 -2.50
N ALA A 39 -6.48 -6.36 -2.76
CA ALA A 39 -5.85 -7.55 -2.21
C ALA A 39 -5.22 -7.33 -0.82
N GLY A 40 -5.37 -6.14 -0.22
CA GLY A 40 -4.85 -5.81 1.11
C GLY A 40 -3.40 -5.34 1.14
N TYR A 41 -2.82 -5.01 -0.02
CA TYR A 41 -1.49 -4.42 -0.13
C TYR A 41 -1.58 -2.89 -0.22
N GLU A 42 -0.65 -2.20 0.41
CA GLU A 42 -0.47 -0.76 0.25
C GLU A 42 0.91 -0.47 -0.35
N VAL A 43 0.96 0.48 -1.29
CA VAL A 43 2.21 0.91 -1.91
C VAL A 43 2.73 2.11 -1.13
N ALA A 44 3.86 1.91 -0.46
CA ALA A 44 4.46 2.89 0.44
C ALA A 44 5.91 3.19 0.03
N PRO A 45 6.40 4.43 0.21
CA PRO A 45 7.82 4.72 0.11
C PRO A 45 8.64 3.88 1.10
N VAL A 46 9.88 3.53 0.73
CA VAL A 46 10.78 2.75 1.59
C VAL A 46 11.10 3.47 2.89
N LYS A 47 11.13 4.80 2.87
CA LYS A 47 11.31 5.65 4.06
C LYS A 47 10.00 6.37 4.37
N PRO A 48 9.53 6.38 5.64
CA PRO A 48 8.30 7.06 5.98
C PRO A 48 8.42 8.57 5.73
N PRO A 49 7.40 9.23 5.18
CA PRO A 49 7.38 10.68 5.04
C PRO A 49 7.57 11.37 6.41
N PRO A 50 8.31 12.50 6.50
CA PRO A 50 8.53 13.18 7.77
C PRO A 50 7.24 13.53 8.53
N GLY A 51 6.20 13.97 7.80
CA GLY A 51 4.90 14.29 8.39
C GLY A 51 4.18 13.08 8.99
N LEU A 52 4.40 11.87 8.43
CA LEU A 52 3.87 10.64 9.01
C LEU A 52 4.54 10.34 10.35
N VAL A 53 5.86 10.51 10.44
CA VAL A 53 6.63 10.26 11.66
C VAL A 53 6.19 11.22 12.78
N GLU A 54 6.04 12.50 12.46
CA GLU A 54 5.57 13.49 13.43
C GLU A 54 4.16 13.18 13.92
N TRP A 55 3.24 12.85 13.02
CA TRP A 55 1.89 12.43 13.42
C TRP A 55 1.90 11.13 14.24
N ALA A 56 2.71 10.15 13.85
CA ALA A 56 2.78 8.85 14.52
C ALA A 56 3.31 8.96 15.96
N LYS A 57 4.24 9.89 16.25
CA LYS A 57 4.73 10.12 17.62
C LYS A 57 3.60 10.41 18.62
N ASP A 58 2.58 11.13 18.17
CA ASP A 58 1.45 11.52 19.02
C ASP A 58 0.31 10.49 19.03
N ASN A 59 0.30 9.55 18.08
CA ASN A 59 -0.82 8.62 17.86
C ASN A 59 -0.47 7.15 18.05
N ILE A 60 0.82 6.78 18.09
CA ILE A 60 1.25 5.41 18.34
C ILE A 60 0.80 4.97 19.73
N PRO A 61 0.19 3.79 19.85
CA PRO A 61 -0.24 3.27 21.14
C PRO A 61 0.98 3.05 22.04
N PHE A 62 0.96 3.71 23.20
CA PHE A 62 2.00 3.61 24.23
C PHE A 62 1.43 2.94 25.48
N GLY A 63 2.18 2.02 26.10
CA GLY A 63 1.78 1.35 27.35
C GLY A 63 1.86 -0.18 27.33
N ARG A 64 1.04 -0.85 28.15
CA ARG A 64 1.05 -2.31 28.35
C ARG A 64 0.41 -3.05 27.17
N LEU A 65 1.12 -3.11 26.03
CA LEU A 65 0.88 -4.07 24.96
C LEU A 65 1.92 -5.18 25.02
N ARG A 66 1.56 -6.39 24.58
CA ARG A 66 2.58 -7.40 24.32
C ARG A 66 3.47 -6.90 23.18
N PRO A 67 4.78 -7.20 23.17
CA PRO A 67 5.68 -6.73 22.12
C PRO A 67 5.19 -7.01 20.70
N ALA A 68 4.60 -8.19 20.47
CA ALA A 68 4.03 -8.56 19.18
C ALA A 68 2.86 -7.64 18.76
N GLU A 69 1.96 -7.29 19.68
CA GLU A 69 0.81 -6.43 19.40
C GLU A 69 1.24 -4.99 19.11
N LEU A 70 2.23 -4.49 19.85
CA LEU A 70 2.80 -3.17 19.61
C LEU A 70 3.39 -3.07 18.20
N ILE A 71 4.20 -4.05 17.80
CA ILE A 71 4.84 -4.06 16.47
C ILE A 71 3.79 -4.14 15.36
N THR A 72 2.79 -5.01 15.49
CA THR A 72 1.71 -5.13 14.50
C THR A 72 0.92 -3.82 14.38
N GLN A 73 0.52 -3.22 15.50
CA GLN A 73 -0.24 -1.97 15.48
C GLN A 73 0.58 -0.81 14.92
N MET A 74 1.86 -0.72 15.28
CA MET A 74 2.78 0.29 14.74
C MET A 74 2.93 0.12 13.23
N TYR A 75 3.14 -1.10 12.74
CA TYR A 75 3.25 -1.36 11.30
C TYR A 75 1.96 -0.97 10.55
N SER A 76 0.80 -1.46 11.01
CA SER A 76 -0.50 -1.14 10.40
C SER A 76 -0.75 0.37 10.38
N MET A 77 -0.55 1.06 11.51
CA MET A 77 -0.75 2.50 11.61
C MET A 77 0.12 3.28 10.62
N MET A 78 1.39 2.91 10.50
CA MET A 78 2.32 3.60 9.59
C MET A 78 1.95 3.36 8.13
N VAL A 79 1.66 2.11 7.75
CA VAL A 79 1.35 1.74 6.36
C VAL A 79 0.00 2.31 5.92
N GLU A 80 -1.04 2.21 6.75
CA GLU A 80 -2.39 2.70 6.42
C GLU A 80 -2.43 4.22 6.25
N ASN A 81 -1.59 4.96 6.99
CA ASN A 81 -1.57 6.41 6.96
C ASN A 81 -0.55 6.98 5.96
N VAL A 82 0.32 6.17 5.34
CA VAL A 82 1.41 6.67 4.51
C VAL A 82 0.95 7.60 3.39
N ARG A 83 -0.13 7.23 2.69
CA ARG A 83 -0.69 8.01 1.56
C ARG A 83 -1.25 9.37 1.96
N ARG A 84 -1.56 9.57 3.24
CA ARG A 84 -2.01 10.86 3.76
C ARG A 84 -0.86 11.87 3.80
N PHE A 85 0.36 11.39 3.99
CA PHE A 85 1.56 12.20 4.19
C PHE A 85 2.57 12.12 3.04
N ASP A 86 2.33 11.26 2.05
CA ASP A 86 3.11 11.11 0.82
C ASP A 86 2.58 12.01 -0.33
N LYS A 87 2.21 13.26 0.00
CA LYS A 87 1.65 14.24 -0.93
C LYS A 87 2.51 15.50 -1.00
#